data_AF-A0A2W7MLI4-F1
#
_entry.id   AF-A0A2W7MLI4-F1
#
_cell.length_a   1.000
_cell.length_b   1.000
_cell.length_c   1.000
_cell.angle_alpha   90.00
_cell.angle_beta   90.00
_cell.angle_gamma   90.00
#
_symmetry.space_group_name_H-M   'P 1'
#
loop_
_entity.id
_entity.type
_entity.pdbx_description
1 polymer ?
#
loop_
_entity_poly.entity_id
_entity_poly.type
_entity_poly.pdbx_seq_one_letter_code
_entity_poly.pdbx_strand_id
1 'polypeptide(L)'
;MKDGSSIEANTFVWTGGVAALPIVGESGLEVDRGKATVNEYLQSTSHLDVFVVGDSSVVLPAGGGRPLYAPTAQVAWQMSELTGYNLYAALTGKTLEEFNRA
;
A
#
# COMPACT_ATOMS: atom_id res chain seq x y z
N MET A 1 28.19 11.32 11.49
CA MET A 1 28.20 10.90 10.07
C MET A 1 29.06 9.64 9.95
N LYS A 2 29.14 9.01 8.77
CA LYS A 2 29.84 7.72 8.59
C LYS A 2 31.33 7.76 8.95
N ASP A 3 31.93 8.95 9.01
CA ASP A 3 33.30 9.25 9.45
C ASP A 3 33.41 9.62 10.94
N GLY A 4 32.32 9.51 11.71
CA GLY A 4 32.26 9.89 13.13
C GLY A 4 32.04 11.39 13.40
N SER A 5 32.00 12.24 12.36
CA SER A 5 31.76 13.67 12.54
C SER A 5 30.34 13.98 13.03
N SER A 6 30.14 15.08 13.75
CA SER A 6 28.83 15.51 14.26
C SER A 6 28.43 16.85 13.66
N ILE A 7 27.12 17.04 13.43
CA ILE A 7 26.54 18.36 13.16
C ILE A 7 25.80 18.77 14.44
N GLU A 8 26.14 19.94 14.97
CA GLU A 8 25.36 20.58 16.02
C GLU A 8 24.15 21.28 15.39
N ALA A 9 22.94 20.96 15.84
CA ALA A 9 21.71 21.54 15.32
C ALA A 9 20.68 21.74 16.44
N ASN A 10 20.03 22.90 16.46
CA ASN A 10 18.92 23.17 17.38
C ASN A 10 17.62 22.46 16.96
N THR A 11 17.48 22.18 15.66
CA THR A 11 16.31 21.51 15.08
C THR A 11 16.77 20.55 13.99
N PHE A 12 16.24 19.33 14.04
CA PHE A 12 16.43 18.32 13.00
C PHE A 12 15.05 17.83 12.53
N VAL A 13 14.84 17.81 11.22
CA VAL A 13 13.61 17.33 10.59
C VAL A 13 13.95 16.16 9.66
N TRP A 14 13.26 15.03 9.82
CA TRP A 14 13.49 13.84 9.01
C TRP A 14 12.45 13.70 7.89
N THR A 15 12.92 13.69 6.65
CA THR A 15 12.12 13.40 5.45
C THR A 15 12.75 12.30 4.59
N GLY A 16 13.70 11.53 5.14
CA GLY A 16 14.51 10.56 4.41
C GLY A 16 13.81 9.24 4.08
N GLY A 17 12.58 9.06 4.54
CA GLY A 17 11.77 7.90 4.19
C GLY A 17 10.54 7.75 5.08
N VAL A 18 9.54 7.06 4.53
CA VAL A 18 8.35 6.58 5.24
C VAL A 18 8.43 5.06 5.39
N ALA A 19 7.86 4.56 6.47
CA ALA A 19 7.75 3.12 6.73
C ALA A 19 6.28 2.74 6.89
N ALA A 20 5.95 1.50 6.56
CA ALA A 20 4.61 0.98 6.76
C ALA A 20 4.31 0.80 8.25
N LEU A 21 3.03 0.92 8.62
CA LEU A 21 2.58 0.74 9.99
C LEU A 21 2.61 -0.76 10.37
N PRO A 22 3.21 -1.14 11.52
CA PRO A 22 3.30 -2.55 11.94
C PRO A 22 1.96 -3.28 12.01
N ILE A 23 0.90 -2.54 12.36
CA ILE A 23 -0.47 -3.08 12.51
C ILE A 23 -0.96 -3.82 11.27
N VAL A 24 -0.49 -3.47 10.07
CA VAL A 24 -0.90 -4.15 8.83
C VAL A 24 -0.52 -5.64 8.87
N GLY A 25 0.73 -5.95 9.23
CA GLY A 25 1.20 -7.34 9.37
C GLY A 25 0.71 -8.00 10.65
N GLU A 26 0.65 -7.25 11.76
CA GLU A 26 0.13 -7.76 13.05
C GLU A 26 -1.35 -8.16 12.98
N SER A 27 -2.11 -7.63 12.01
CA SER A 27 -3.50 -8.01 11.73
C SER A 27 -3.63 -9.36 11.01
N GLY A 28 -2.51 -10.03 10.69
CA GLY A 28 -2.52 -11.34 10.02
C GLY A 28 -2.54 -11.27 8.49
N LEU A 29 -2.41 -10.09 7.88
CA LEU A 29 -2.32 -9.94 6.44
C LEU A 29 -0.92 -10.35 5.95
N GLU A 30 -0.87 -10.94 4.75
CA GLU A 30 0.40 -11.10 4.02
C GLU A 30 0.96 -9.73 3.64
N VAL A 31 2.28 -9.54 3.87
CA VAL A 31 2.94 -8.25 3.69
C VAL A 31 4.28 -8.37 2.95
N ASP A 32 4.60 -7.36 2.14
CA ASP A 32 5.96 -7.09 1.64
C ASP A 32 6.45 -5.77 2.25
N ARG A 33 7.60 -5.82 2.93
CA ARG A 33 8.21 -4.66 3.61
C ARG A 33 7.23 -3.87 4.52
N GLY A 34 6.30 -4.60 5.14
CA GLY A 34 5.29 -4.07 6.07
C GLY A 34 4.00 -3.55 5.40
N LYS A 35 3.90 -3.56 4.07
CA LYS A 35 2.68 -3.19 3.33
C LYS A 35 1.92 -4.44 2.92
N ALA A 36 0.60 -4.43 3.00
CA ALA A 36 -0.23 -5.55 2.56
C ALA A 36 -0.07 -5.78 1.06
N THR A 37 0.24 -7.01 0.68
CA THR A 37 0.22 -7.41 -0.73
C THR A 37 -1.22 -7.49 -1.21
N VAL A 38 -1.53 -6.79 -2.30
CA VAL A 38 -2.87 -6.76 -2.87
C VAL A 38 -2.91 -7.20 -4.33
N ASN A 39 -4.04 -7.77 -4.73
CA ASN A 39 -4.32 -8.16 -6.11
C ASN A 39 -4.76 -6.95 -6.97
N GLU A 40 -5.08 -7.20 -8.24
CA GLU A 40 -5.57 -6.22 -9.20
C GLU A 40 -6.90 -5.56 -8.81
N TYR A 41 -7.65 -6.14 -7.87
CA TYR A 41 -8.91 -5.58 -7.35
C TYR A 41 -8.74 -4.80 -6.03
N LEU A 42 -7.49 -4.64 -5.56
CA LEU A 42 -7.10 -4.03 -4.29
C LEU A 42 -7.52 -4.83 -3.04
N GLN A 43 -7.73 -6.13 -3.20
CA GLN A 43 -7.96 -7.08 -2.10
C GLN A 43 -6.64 -7.64 -1.60
N SER A 44 -6.53 -7.96 -0.31
CA SER A 44 -5.36 -8.68 0.21
C SER A 44 -5.20 -10.02 -0.50
N THR A 45 -3.96 -10.39 -0.82
CA THR A 45 -3.63 -11.73 -1.36
C THR A 45 -3.94 -12.85 -0.38
N SER A 46 -3.94 -12.55 0.92
CA SER A 46 -4.23 -13.52 1.99
C SER A 46 -5.71 -13.61 2.38
N HIS A 47 -6.46 -12.52 2.24
CA HIS A 47 -7.84 -12.40 2.70
C HIS A 47 -8.65 -11.60 1.65
N LEU A 48 -9.34 -12.30 0.75
CA LEU A 48 -10.06 -11.67 -0.37
C LEU A 48 -11.26 -10.80 0.06
N ASP A 49 -11.73 -10.94 1.29
CA ASP A 49 -12.75 -10.11 1.91
C ASP A 49 -12.21 -8.78 2.49
N VAL A 50 -10.87 -8.60 2.49
CA VAL A 50 -10.21 -7.39 3.00
C VAL A 50 -9.64 -6.58 1.85
N PHE A 51 -10.01 -5.30 1.78
CA PHE A 51 -9.44 -4.33 0.85
C PHE A 51 -8.42 -3.43 1.56
N VAL A 52 -7.27 -3.19 0.92
CA VAL A 52 -6.20 -2.33 1.47
C VAL A 52 -5.77 -1.34 0.40
N VAL A 53 -5.69 -0.05 0.76
CA VAL A 53 -5.41 1.04 -0.17
C VAL A 53 -4.31 1.97 0.34
N GLY A 54 -3.77 2.80 -0.55
CA GLY A 54 -2.78 3.82 -0.23
C GLY A 54 -1.46 3.25 0.26
N ASP A 55 -0.78 3.97 1.16
CA ASP A 55 0.58 3.65 1.61
C ASP A 55 0.70 2.32 2.36
N SER A 56 -0.42 1.79 2.86
CA SER A 56 -0.51 0.47 3.52
C SER A 56 -0.57 -0.70 2.54
N SER A 57 -0.70 -0.44 1.24
CA SER A 57 -0.83 -1.47 0.21
C SER A 57 0.39 -1.50 -0.72
N VAL A 58 0.64 -2.67 -1.33
CA VAL A 58 1.63 -2.83 -2.39
C VAL A 58 1.11 -3.77 -3.46
N VAL A 59 1.14 -3.30 -4.70
CA VAL A 59 0.83 -4.12 -5.89
C VAL A 59 2.15 -4.54 -6.51
N LEU A 60 2.37 -5.86 -6.60
CA LEU A 60 3.59 -6.43 -7.16
C LEU A 60 3.31 -7.02 -8.56
N PRO A 61 4.25 -6.88 -9.52
CA PRO A 61 4.14 -7.55 -10.82
C PRO A 61 4.13 -9.08 -10.67
N ALA A 62 3.50 -9.76 -11.63
CA ALA A 62 3.63 -11.22 -11.76
C ALA A 62 5.11 -11.60 -11.93
N GLY A 63 5.62 -12.45 -11.04
CA GLY A 63 7.05 -12.85 -10.99
C GLY A 63 7.90 -12.02 -10.03
N GLY A 64 7.32 -11.07 -9.31
CA GLY A 64 8.03 -10.20 -8.36
C GLY A 64 8.75 -9.03 -9.05
N GLY A 65 9.21 -8.07 -8.26
CA GLY A 65 9.90 -6.89 -8.78
C GLY A 65 9.60 -5.63 -7.98
N ARG A 66 9.71 -4.48 -8.65
CA ARG A 66 9.36 -3.18 -8.05
C ARG A 66 7.84 -3.04 -7.96
N PRO A 67 7.31 -2.41 -6.90
CA PRO A 67 5.90 -2.05 -6.83
C PRO A 67 5.43 -1.31 -8.08
N LEU A 68 4.23 -1.65 -8.58
CA LEU A 68 3.66 -1.03 -9.77
C LEU A 68 3.31 0.45 -9.56
N TYR A 69 2.93 0.82 -8.34
CA TYR A 69 2.45 2.16 -8.01
C TYR A 69 3.27 2.80 -6.90
N ALA A 70 3.50 4.10 -7.02
CA ALA A 70 4.17 4.89 -6.00
C ALA A 70 3.22 5.23 -4.83
N PRO A 71 3.72 5.28 -3.57
CA PRO A 71 2.93 5.71 -2.41
C PRO A 71 2.69 7.23 -2.48
N THR A 72 1.60 7.62 -3.12
CA THR A 72 1.21 9.03 -3.29
C THR A 72 -0.26 9.22 -2.96
N ALA A 73 -0.61 10.43 -2.54
CA ALA A 73 -2.01 10.79 -2.27
C ALA A 73 -2.91 10.62 -3.51
N GLN A 74 -2.39 10.89 -4.72
CA GLN A 74 -3.12 10.70 -5.98
C GLN A 74 -3.50 9.23 -6.19
N VAL A 75 -2.53 8.32 -6.03
CA VAL A 75 -2.77 6.88 -6.18
C VAL A 75 -3.75 6.40 -5.09
N ALA A 76 -3.56 6.85 -3.84
CA ALA A 76 -4.47 6.50 -2.74
C ALA A 76 -5.92 6.95 -3.00
N TRP A 77 -6.12 8.12 -3.60
CA TRP A 77 -7.42 8.61 -4.01
C TRP A 77 -8.07 7.70 -5.06
N GLN A 78 -7.35 7.41 -6.15
CA GLN A 78 -7.83 6.55 -7.23
C GLN A 78 -8.13 5.12 -6.74
N MET A 79 -7.28 4.58 -5.86
CA MET A 79 -7.51 3.29 -5.21
C MET A 79 -8.82 3.31 -4.40
N SER A 80 -9.07 4.38 -3.64
CA SER A 80 -10.26 4.49 -2.80
C SER A 80 -11.55 4.58 -3.62
N GLU A 81 -11.55 5.31 -4.74
CA GLU A 81 -12.69 5.37 -5.65
C GLU A 81 -13.05 3.98 -6.19
N LEU A 82 -12.04 3.23 -6.64
CA LEU A 82 -12.24 1.87 -7.14
C LEU A 82 -12.70 0.92 -6.04
N THR A 83 -12.05 0.94 -4.87
CA THR A 83 -12.42 0.11 -3.73
C THR A 83 -13.87 0.35 -3.31
N GLY A 84 -14.36 1.60 -3.38
CA GLY A 84 -15.77 1.90 -3.14
C GLY A 84 -16.70 1.16 -4.08
N TYR A 85 -16.40 1.13 -5.38
CA TYR A 85 -17.15 0.35 -6.36
C TYR A 85 -17.00 -1.16 -6.12
N ASN A 86 -15.78 -1.66 -5.92
CA ASN A 86 -15.51 -3.08 -5.75
C ASN A 86 -16.15 -3.66 -4.48
N LEU A 87 -16.22 -2.89 -3.40
CA LEU A 87 -16.95 -3.29 -2.20
C LEU A 87 -18.45 -3.42 -2.47
N TYR A 88 -19.05 -2.46 -3.16
CA TYR A 88 -20.45 -2.54 -3.59
C TYR A 88 -20.69 -3.74 -4.52
N ALA A 89 -19.80 -3.97 -5.47
CA ALA A 89 -19.91 -5.08 -6.41
C ALA A 89 -19.80 -6.44 -5.70
N ALA A 90 -18.86 -6.59 -4.76
CA ALA A 90 -18.72 -7.79 -3.92
C ALA A 90 -19.98 -8.08 -3.10
N LEU A 91 -20.58 -7.05 -2.49
CA LEU A 91 -21.80 -7.20 -1.68
C LEU A 91 -23.05 -7.52 -2.51
N THR A 92 -23.07 -7.14 -3.79
CA THR A 92 -24.23 -7.30 -4.68
C THR A 92 -24.06 -8.40 -5.74
N GLY A 93 -22.96 -9.15 -5.70
CA GLY A 93 -22.65 -10.21 -6.66
C GLY A 93 -22.38 -9.69 -8.08
N LYS A 94 -21.90 -8.45 -8.22
CA LYS A 94 -21.45 -7.87 -9.50
C LYS A 94 -19.96 -8.14 -9.70
N THR A 95 -19.50 -7.97 -10.94
CA THR A 95 -18.09 -8.11 -11.31
C THR A 95 -17.26 -6.96 -10.74
N LEU A 96 -16.10 -7.31 -10.17
CA LEU A 96 -15.10 -6.35 -9.72
C LEU A 96 -14.36 -5.71 -10.91
N GLU A 97 -13.90 -4.48 -10.73
CA GLU A 97 -13.07 -3.76 -11.70
C GLU A 97 -11.60 -3.79 -11.26
N GLU A 98 -10.71 -3.98 -12.23
CA GLU A 98 -9.26 -3.97 -12.02
C GLU A 98 -8.73 -2.54 -11.85
N PHE A 99 -7.75 -2.39 -10.97
CA PHE A 99 -7.00 -1.15 -10.79
C PHE A 99 -5.95 -1.01 -11.89
N ASN A 100 -6.21 -0.11 -12.84
CA ASN A 100 -5.36 0.16 -14.00
C ASN A 100 -4.97 1.64 -14.13
N ARG A 101 -5.02 2.41 -13.04
CA ARG A 101 -4.79 3.86 -13.03
C ARG A 101 -3.52 4.22 -12.23
N ALA A 102 -2.78 5.23 -12.69
CA ALA A 102 -1.69 5.89 -11.97
C ALA A 102 -1.70 7.39 -12.31
#